data_AF-A0A1A6BAX4-F1
#
_entry.id   AF-A0A1A6BAX4-F1
#
_cell.length_a   1.000
_cell.length_b   1.000
_cell.length_c   1.000
_cell.angle_alpha   90.00
_cell.angle_beta   90.00
_cell.angle_gamma   90.00
#
_symmetry.space_group_name_H-M   'P 1'
#
loop_
_entity.id
_entity.type
_entity.pdbx_description
1 polymer ?
#
loop_
_entity_poly.entity_id
_entity_poly.type
_entity_poly.pdbx_seq_one_letter_code
_entity_poly.pdbx_strand_id
1 'polypeptide(L)'
;MNRILLRKVRRDLGRQRSQFLAAALVMGIGVAVFVGATDAYANLKQSFARVYATQLLPDVVITGTGVSGLYESALKLPGHPEVGLRQQADVSIRINGRTLFGRAVGVPVETQPPVSKLALRSGVLPPRG
;
A
#
# COMPACT_ATOMS: atom_id res chain seq x y z
N MET A 1 -34.28 -19.02 -32.51
CA MET A 1 -34.50 -19.65 -31.18
C MET A 1 -35.99 -19.81 -30.94
N ASN A 2 -36.50 -21.03 -30.76
CA ASN A 2 -37.94 -21.30 -30.82
C ASN A 2 -38.67 -20.90 -29.51
N ARG A 3 -39.59 -19.92 -29.56
CA ARG A 3 -40.30 -19.34 -28.38
C ARG A 3 -41.02 -20.38 -27.50
N ILE A 4 -41.41 -21.50 -28.09
CA ILE A 4 -42.10 -22.61 -27.42
C ILE A 4 -41.18 -23.28 -26.38
N LEU A 5 -39.88 -23.44 -26.70
CA LEU A 5 -38.90 -24.01 -25.78
C LEU A 5 -38.68 -23.10 -24.56
N LEU A 6 -38.56 -21.78 -24.78
CA LEU A 6 -38.44 -20.78 -23.71
C LEU A 6 -39.63 -20.77 -22.74
N ARG A 7 -40.87 -20.92 -23.25
CA ARG A 7 -42.07 -21.03 -22.41
C ARG A 7 -42.06 -22.31 -21.57
N LYS A 8 -41.62 -23.43 -22.14
CA LYS A 8 -41.56 -24.72 -21.43
C LYS A 8 -40.51 -24.67 -20.31
N VAL A 9 -39.34 -24.12 -20.59
CA VAL A 9 -38.27 -23.87 -19.61
C VAL A 9 -38.76 -22.96 -18.47
N ARG A 10 -39.41 -21.83 -18.77
CA ARG A 10 -39.97 -20.94 -17.73
C ARG A 10 -41.00 -21.64 -16.84
N ARG A 11 -41.82 -22.52 -17.41
CA ARG A 11 -42.86 -23.26 -16.67
C ARG A 11 -42.25 -24.32 -15.75
N ASP A 12 -41.20 -25.02 -16.20
CA ASP A 12 -40.48 -25.99 -15.37
C ASP A 12 -39.68 -25.31 -14.25
N LEU A 13 -39.00 -24.19 -14.52
CA LEU A 13 -38.41 -23.34 -13.48
C LEU A 13 -39.47 -22.88 -12.47
N GLY A 14 -40.66 -22.54 -12.95
CA GLY A 14 -41.81 -22.17 -12.12
C GLY A 14 -42.37 -23.31 -11.26
N ARG A 15 -42.01 -24.58 -11.53
CA ARG A 15 -42.48 -25.76 -10.79
C ARG A 15 -41.42 -26.27 -9.79
N GLN A 16 -40.13 -25.97 -10.01
CA GLN A 16 -39.01 -26.25 -9.10
C GLN A 16 -38.36 -24.95 -8.56
N ARG A 17 -39.18 -23.97 -8.17
CA ARG A 17 -38.72 -22.62 -7.81
C ARG A 17 -37.70 -22.60 -6.69
N SER A 18 -37.86 -23.43 -5.66
CA SER A 18 -36.97 -23.49 -4.50
C SER A 18 -35.57 -23.98 -4.84
N GLN A 19 -35.46 -25.07 -5.62
CA GLN A 19 -34.16 -25.61 -6.06
C GLN A 19 -33.46 -24.66 -7.02
N PHE A 20 -34.20 -24.07 -7.97
CA PHE A 20 -33.62 -23.10 -8.90
C PHE A 20 -33.14 -21.84 -8.18
N LEU A 21 -33.92 -21.31 -7.22
CA LEU A 21 -33.50 -20.18 -6.38
C LEU A 21 -32.24 -20.50 -5.58
N ALA A 22 -32.17 -21.67 -4.96
CA ALA A 22 -30.99 -22.09 -4.19
C ALA A 22 -29.73 -22.12 -5.08
N ALA A 23 -29.81 -22.72 -6.26
CA ALA A 23 -28.69 -22.77 -7.20
C ALA A 23 -28.29 -21.36 -7.70
N ALA A 24 -29.27 -20.53 -8.06
CA ALA A 24 -29.03 -19.15 -8.50
C ALA A 24 -28.38 -18.30 -7.39
N LEU A 25 -28.80 -18.50 -6.15
CA LEU A 25 -28.28 -17.77 -5.00
C LEU A 25 -26.85 -18.19 -4.67
N VAL A 26 -26.53 -19.49 -4.70
CA VAL A 26 -25.16 -19.99 -4.53
C VAL A 26 -24.24 -19.45 -5.64
N MET A 27 -24.68 -19.49 -6.89
CA MET A 27 -23.93 -18.89 -8.00
C MET A 27 -23.74 -17.39 -7.81
N GLY A 28 -24.79 -16.68 -7.40
CA GLY A 28 -24.74 -15.24 -7.12
C GLY A 28 -23.75 -14.88 -6.02
N ILE A 29 -23.73 -15.64 -4.91
CA ILE A 29 -22.76 -15.48 -3.84
C ILE A 29 -21.34 -15.72 -4.36
N GLY A 30 -21.11 -16.78 -5.12
CA GLY A 30 -19.80 -17.08 -5.70
C GLY A 30 -19.27 -15.94 -6.59
N VAL A 31 -20.13 -15.42 -7.48
CA VAL A 31 -19.78 -14.28 -8.33
C VAL A 31 -19.52 -13.02 -7.49
N ALA A 32 -20.35 -12.73 -6.49
CA ALA A 32 -20.17 -11.57 -5.63
C ALA A 32 -18.85 -11.62 -4.85
N VAL A 33 -18.50 -12.80 -4.30
CA VAL A 33 -17.22 -13.00 -3.61
C VAL A 33 -16.04 -12.83 -4.57
N PHE A 34 -16.13 -13.37 -5.78
CA PHE A 34 -15.09 -13.23 -6.80
C PHE A 34 -14.87 -11.78 -7.19
N VAL A 35 -15.95 -11.07 -7.55
CA VAL A 35 -15.90 -9.65 -7.92
C VAL A 35 -15.36 -8.81 -6.76
N GLY A 36 -15.87 -9.03 -5.56
CA GLY A 36 -15.40 -8.34 -4.35
C GLY A 36 -13.92 -8.56 -4.08
N ALA A 37 -13.40 -9.77 -4.28
CA ALA A 37 -11.97 -10.06 -4.13
C ALA A 37 -11.11 -9.33 -5.17
N THR A 38 -11.53 -9.30 -6.44
CA THR A 38 -10.84 -8.54 -7.50
C THR A 38 -10.88 -7.03 -7.27
N ASP A 39 -12.02 -6.49 -6.83
CA ASP A 39 -12.16 -5.06 -6.56
C ASP A 39 -11.36 -4.65 -5.32
N ALA A 40 -11.35 -5.48 -4.28
CA ALA A 40 -10.48 -5.29 -3.13
C ALA A 40 -9.00 -5.29 -3.54
N TYR A 41 -8.60 -6.22 -4.42
CA TYR A 41 -7.23 -6.28 -4.92
C TYR A 41 -6.85 -5.05 -5.76
N ALA A 42 -7.75 -4.60 -6.64
CA ALA A 42 -7.55 -3.40 -7.46
C ALA A 42 -7.46 -2.14 -6.59
N ASN A 43 -8.37 -1.97 -5.63
CA ASN A 43 -8.35 -0.85 -4.69
C ASN A 43 -7.09 -0.84 -3.81
N LEU A 44 -6.64 -2.02 -3.37
CA LEU A 44 -5.42 -2.15 -2.59
C LEU A 44 -4.20 -1.72 -3.42
N LYS A 45 -4.10 -2.20 -4.67
CA LYS A 45 -3.02 -1.82 -5.59
C LYS A 45 -3.01 -0.31 -5.86
N GLN A 46 -4.17 0.30 -6.09
CA GLN A 46 -4.27 1.73 -6.30
C GLN A 46 -3.92 2.53 -5.05
N SER A 47 -4.32 2.06 -3.86
CA SER A 47 -3.97 2.68 -2.58
C SER A 47 -2.47 2.63 -2.33
N PHE A 48 -1.82 1.48 -2.57
CA PHE A 48 -0.37 1.36 -2.49
C PHE A 48 0.32 2.28 -3.50
N ALA A 49 -0.08 2.25 -4.78
CA ALA A 49 0.51 3.11 -5.80
C ALA A 49 0.40 4.61 -5.43
N ARG A 50 -0.73 5.03 -4.85
CA ARG A 50 -0.92 6.40 -4.36
C ARG A 50 0.02 6.73 -3.20
N VAL A 51 0.16 5.82 -2.24
CA VAL A 51 1.07 6.01 -1.09
C VAL A 51 2.53 6.10 -1.57
N TYR A 52 2.95 5.21 -2.46
CA TYR A 52 4.29 5.23 -3.06
C TYR A 52 4.57 6.53 -3.82
N ALA A 53 3.63 6.98 -4.66
CA ALA A 53 3.78 8.20 -5.44
C ALA A 53 3.77 9.48 -4.58
N THR A 54 2.94 9.52 -3.53
CA THR A 54 2.84 10.70 -2.66
C THR A 54 4.00 10.81 -1.67
N GLN A 55 4.52 9.67 -1.21
CA GLN A 55 5.61 9.63 -0.22
C GLN A 55 6.99 9.48 -0.84
N LEU A 56 7.09 9.33 -2.17
CA LEU A 56 8.34 9.10 -2.90
C LEU A 56 9.17 8.00 -2.22
N LEU A 57 8.54 6.86 -1.97
CA LEU A 57 9.21 5.72 -1.35
C LEU A 57 10.41 5.28 -2.22
N PRO A 58 11.49 4.80 -1.59
CA PRO A 58 12.72 4.52 -2.31
C PRO A 58 12.58 3.22 -3.08
N ASP A 59 12.97 3.22 -4.35
CA ASP A 59 13.03 2.00 -5.16
C ASP A 59 14.14 1.06 -4.70
N VAL A 60 15.23 1.64 -4.17
CA VAL A 60 16.41 0.92 -3.68
C VAL A 60 16.88 1.51 -2.35
N VAL A 61 17.19 0.65 -1.39
CA VAL A 61 17.77 1.04 -0.09
C VAL A 61 19.12 0.33 0.08
N ILE A 62 20.16 1.10 0.37
CA ILE A 62 21.52 0.59 0.60
C ILE A 62 21.92 0.95 2.03
N THR A 63 22.40 -0.02 2.78
CA THR A 63 22.88 0.15 4.16
C THR A 63 24.34 -0.26 4.28
N GLY A 64 25.17 0.56 4.92
CA GLY A 64 26.58 0.24 5.12
C GLY A 64 27.35 1.35 5.87
N THR A 65 28.58 1.03 6.27
CA THR A 65 29.51 1.97 6.88
C THR A 65 30.18 2.83 5.80
N GLY A 66 30.11 4.17 5.88
CA GLY A 66 30.76 5.07 4.91
C GLY A 66 29.83 5.74 3.89
N VAL A 67 28.65 6.15 4.32
CA VAL A 67 27.56 6.71 3.49
C VAL A 67 27.95 8.01 2.75
N SER A 68 28.97 8.75 3.21
CA SER A 68 29.40 10.00 2.59
C SER A 68 29.94 9.84 1.17
N GLY A 69 30.75 8.80 0.89
CA GLY A 69 31.27 8.54 -0.45
C GLY A 69 30.23 7.96 -1.42
N LEU A 70 29.24 7.25 -0.87
CA LEU A 70 28.14 6.66 -1.65
C LEU A 70 27.21 7.72 -2.26
N TYR A 71 27.00 8.85 -1.57
CA TYR A 71 26.16 9.93 -2.08
C TYR A 71 26.69 10.50 -3.39
N GLU A 72 27.96 10.88 -3.42
CA GLU A 72 28.61 11.45 -4.60
C GLU A 72 28.65 10.47 -5.77
N SER A 73 28.89 9.18 -5.50
CA SER A 73 28.84 8.14 -6.53
C SER A 73 27.42 7.92 -7.06
N ALA A 74 26.41 7.99 -6.19
CA ALA A 74 25.02 7.79 -6.59
C ALA A 74 24.50 8.94 -7.45
N LEU A 75 24.92 10.19 -7.19
CA LEU A 75 24.57 11.34 -8.03
C LEU A 75 25.13 11.26 -9.46
N LYS A 76 26.21 10.49 -9.65
CA LYS A 76 26.86 10.28 -10.97
C LYS A 76 26.24 9.15 -11.78
N LEU A 77 25.27 8.41 -11.22
CA LEU A 77 24.57 7.36 -11.97
C LEU A 77 23.80 7.96 -13.15
N PRO A 78 23.74 7.25 -14.29
CA PRO A 78 22.91 7.66 -15.41
C PRO A 78 21.44 7.74 -14.98
N GLY A 79 20.77 8.84 -15.34
CA GLY A 79 19.38 9.11 -14.95
C GLY A 79 19.23 10.01 -13.71
N HIS A 80 20.32 10.44 -13.07
CA HIS A 80 20.33 11.40 -11.97
C HIS A 80 19.28 11.09 -10.89
N PRO A 81 19.43 9.97 -10.16
CA PRO A 81 18.44 9.56 -9.17
C PRO A 81 18.35 10.59 -8.04
N GLU A 82 17.17 10.76 -7.45
CA GLU A 82 17.03 11.46 -6.17
C GLU A 82 17.60 10.60 -5.04
N VAL A 83 18.63 11.11 -4.34
CA VAL A 83 19.32 10.38 -3.29
C VAL A 83 19.08 11.05 -1.94
N GLY A 84 18.63 10.27 -0.95
CA GLY A 84 18.49 10.71 0.43
C GLY A 84 19.42 9.95 1.37
N LEU A 85 20.21 10.66 2.16
CA LEU A 85 21.03 10.06 3.20
C LEU A 85 20.30 10.06 4.54
N ARG A 86 20.37 8.93 5.24
CA ARG A 86 19.81 8.81 6.60
C ARG A 86 20.73 7.99 7.47
N GLN A 87 20.90 8.44 8.70
CA GLN A 87 21.55 7.66 9.75
C GLN A 87 20.47 7.02 10.61
N GLN A 88 20.64 5.74 10.93
CA GLN A 88 19.75 5.00 11.81
C GLN A 88 20.56 4.38 12.93
N ALA A 89 20.06 4.50 14.15
CA ALA A 89 20.65 3.88 15.33
C ALA A 89 19.54 3.30 16.20
N ASP A 90 19.73 2.06 16.65
CA ASP A 90 18.88 1.46 17.65
C ASP A 90 19.33 1.95 19.04
N VAL A 91 18.42 2.61 19.75
CA VAL A 91 18.70 3.34 20.99
C VAL A 91 17.72 2.94 22.08
N SER A 92 18.18 2.98 23.33
CA SER A 92 17.29 2.90 24.47
C SER A 92 16.70 4.29 24.75
N ILE A 93 15.37 4.39 24.78
CA ILE A 93 14.63 5.63 25.00
C ILE A 93 13.91 5.51 26.34
N ARG A 94 14.12 6.47 27.22
CA ARG A 94 13.46 6.48 28.53
C ARG A 94 12.29 7.45 28.51
N ILE A 95 11.08 6.94 28.73
CA ILE A 95 9.84 7.73 28.75
C ILE A 95 9.11 7.43 30.06
N ASN A 96 8.80 8.47 30.84
CA ASN A 96 8.06 8.33 32.11
C ASN A 96 8.62 7.23 33.04
N GLY A 97 9.95 7.16 33.16
CA GLY A 97 10.65 6.19 34.01
C GLY A 97 10.75 4.77 33.44
N ARG A 98 10.14 4.48 32.30
CA ARG A 98 10.24 3.19 31.60
C ARG A 98 11.28 3.28 30.48
N THR A 99 12.16 2.29 30.40
CA THR A 99 13.10 2.16 29.29
C THR A 99 12.45 1.34 28.19
N LEU A 100 12.39 1.92 27.00
CA LEU A 100 11.91 1.29 25.78
C LEU A 100 13.08 1.17 24.80
N PHE A 101 13.06 0.13 23.99
CA PHE A 101 13.99 0.01 22.87
C PHE A 101 13.32 0.60 21.63
N GLY A 102 14.01 1.51 20.94
CA GLY A 102 13.49 2.19 19.77
C GLY A 102 14.57 2.45 18.74
N ARG A 103 14.15 2.93 17.56
CA ARG A 103 15.05 3.30 16.48
C ARG A 103 15.01 4.81 16.26
N ALA A 104 16.15 5.45 16.41
CA ALA A 104 16.34 6.83 16.00
C ALA A 104 16.70 6.87 14.52
N VAL A 105 15.97 7.66 13.73
CA VAL A 105 16.22 7.86 12.30
C VAL A 105 16.45 9.36 12.07
N GLY A 106 17.59 9.70 11.50
CA GLY A 106 17.90 11.06 11.09
C GLY A 106 16.98 11.52 9.95
N VAL A 107 16.45 12.73 10.08
CA VAL A 107 15.60 13.41 9.10
C VAL A 107 16.20 14.80 8.84
N PRO A 108 16.20 15.30 7.60
CA PRO A 108 16.63 16.67 7.31
C PRO A 108 15.84 17.67 8.15
N VAL A 109 16.54 18.66 8.73
CA VAL A 109 15.96 19.59 9.71
C VAL A 109 15.06 20.63 9.04
N GLU A 110 15.25 20.93 7.76
CA GLU A 110 14.61 22.08 7.10
C GLU A 110 13.51 21.72 6.11
N THR A 111 13.54 20.51 5.58
CA THR A 111 12.65 20.08 4.50
C THR A 111 12.19 18.65 4.71
N GLN A 112 11.08 18.31 4.06
CA GLN A 112 10.75 16.91 3.87
C GLN A 112 11.92 16.21 3.15
N PRO A 113 12.28 14.99 3.56
CA PRO A 113 13.24 14.20 2.81
C PRO A 113 12.88 14.12 1.32
N PRO A 114 13.87 14.21 0.41
CA PRO A 114 13.60 14.12 -1.03
C PRO A 114 12.95 12.77 -1.38
N VAL A 115 13.47 11.69 -0.79
CA VAL A 115 12.89 10.34 -0.82
C VAL A 115 12.37 9.94 0.56
N SER A 116 11.29 9.16 0.60
CA SER A 116 10.57 8.71 1.80
C SER A 116 10.04 9.87 2.65
N LYS A 117 9.21 10.71 2.05
CA LYS A 117 8.52 11.83 2.72
C LYS A 117 7.71 11.33 3.91
N LEU A 118 7.71 12.13 4.98
CA LEU A 118 7.00 11.87 6.21
C LEU A 118 5.53 12.30 6.07
N ALA A 119 4.62 11.37 6.31
CA ALA A 119 3.20 11.67 6.47
C ALA A 119 2.94 12.21 7.88
N LEU A 120 3.18 13.51 8.09
CA LEU A 120 2.98 14.18 9.37
C LEU A 120 1.49 14.14 9.75
N ARG A 121 1.15 13.45 10.84
CA ARG A 121 -0.23 13.36 11.36
C ARG A 121 -0.57 14.50 12.32
N SER A 122 0.41 14.95 13.09
CA SER A 122 0.27 15.98 14.11
C SER A 122 1.60 16.67 14.39
N GLY A 123 1.57 17.95 14.76
CA GLY A 123 2.77 18.74 15.05
C GLY A 123 3.35 19.43 13.81
N VAL A 124 4.61 19.83 13.89
CA VAL A 124 5.37 20.48 12.80
C VAL A 124 6.76 19.86 12.72
N LEU A 125 7.41 19.98 11.55
CA LEU A 125 8.82 19.66 11.44
C LEU A 125 9.63 20.63 12.32
N PRO A 126 10.78 20.19 12.87
CA PRO A 126 11.60 21.04 13.72
C PRO A 126 11.95 22.37 13.02
N PRO A 127 11.78 23.53 13.67
CA PRO A 127 12.30 24.79 13.14
C PRO A 127 13.84 24.81 13.20
N ARG A 128 14.47 25.68 12.41
CA ARG A 128 15.93 25.91 12.47
C ARG A 128 16.36 26.26 13.90
N GLY A 129 17.44 25.63 14.36
CA GLY A 129 18.24 26.07 15.50
C GLY A 129 19.38 26.96 15.03
#